data_AF-A0A6P0LXF7-F1
#
_entry.id   AF-A0A6P0LXF7-F1
#
_cell.length_a   1.000
_cell.length_b   1.000
_cell.length_c   1.000
_cell.angle_alpha   90.00
_cell.angle_beta   90.00
_cell.angle_gamma   90.00
#
_symmetry.space_group_name_H-M   'P 1'
#
loop_
_entity.id
_entity.type
_entity.pdbx_description
1 polymer ?
#
loop_
_entity_poly.entity_id
_entity_poly.type
_entity_poly.pdbx_seq_one_letter_code
_entity_poly.pdbx_strand_id
1 'polypeptide(L)'
;MRNINQTNPLVIGSLAVIFINLVIAIICWIIVQQSTGYDGLFYFIILSMIGIAQLVYVIPALIVLRLLGRWELMKGMIIGGLITGLLNLGACFLMQA
;
A
#
# COMPACT_ATOMS: atom_id res chain seq x y z
N MET A 1 7.19 -32.42 10.33
CA MET A 1 7.60 -31.07 9.89
C MET A 1 6.39 -30.39 9.28
N ARG A 2 5.91 -29.30 9.89
CA ARG A 2 4.56 -28.75 9.73
C ARG A 2 4.46 -27.92 8.44
N ASN A 3 3.48 -28.29 7.64
CA ASN A 3 2.98 -27.71 6.40
C ASN A 3 2.93 -26.16 6.42
N ILE A 4 3.90 -25.51 5.76
CA ILE A 4 3.98 -24.05 5.58
C ILE A 4 3.66 -23.61 4.14
N ASN A 5 3.23 -24.51 3.25
CA ASN A 5 3.22 -24.25 1.80
C ASN A 5 1.82 -24.08 1.18
N GLN A 6 0.78 -23.81 1.98
CA GLN A 6 -0.54 -23.44 1.47
C GLN A 6 -0.96 -22.03 1.90
N THR A 7 -0.03 -21.09 1.93
CA THR A 7 -0.41 -19.69 2.03
C THR A 7 -1.08 -19.30 0.72
N ASN A 8 -2.40 -19.08 0.78
CA ASN A 8 -3.20 -18.73 -0.39
C ASN A 8 -2.51 -17.62 -1.19
N PRO A 9 -2.28 -17.78 -2.50
CA PRO A 9 -1.64 -16.76 -3.33
C PRO A 9 -2.32 -15.40 -3.20
N LEU A 10 -3.64 -15.39 -3.01
CA LEU A 10 -4.43 -14.20 -2.65
C LEU A 10 -3.89 -13.45 -1.41
N VAL A 11 -3.61 -14.17 -0.33
CA VAL A 11 -3.14 -13.60 0.94
C VAL A 11 -1.71 -13.08 0.79
N ILE A 12 -0.85 -13.80 0.06
CA ILE A 12 0.53 -13.34 -0.19
C ILE A 12 0.52 -12.03 -0.98
N GLY A 13 -0.30 -11.95 -2.04
CA GLY A 13 -0.40 -10.75 -2.87
C GLY A 13 -0.92 -9.53 -2.11
N SER A 14 -1.94 -9.71 -1.26
CA SER A 14 -2.46 -8.61 -0.45
C SER A 14 -1.48 -8.16 0.63
N LEU A 15 -0.84 -9.12 1.32
CA LEU A 15 0.09 -8.85 2.40
C LEU A 15 1.36 -8.14 1.90
N ALA A 16 1.83 -8.46 0.69
CA ALA A 16 2.94 -7.75 0.05
C ALA A 16 2.62 -6.27 -0.19
N VAL A 17 1.43 -5.95 -0.71
CA VAL A 17 1.01 -4.56 -0.97
C VAL A 17 0.84 -3.77 0.33
N ILE A 18 0.25 -4.40 1.36
CA ILE A 18 0.10 -3.81 2.69
C ILE A 18 1.47 -3.52 3.32
N PHE A 19 2.40 -4.47 3.25
CA PHE A 19 3.73 -4.33 3.82
C PHE A 19 4.52 -3.19 3.17
N ILE A 20 4.51 -3.10 1.84
CA ILE A 20 5.19 -2.00 1.12
C ILE A 20 4.61 -0.64 1.50
N ASN A 21 3.27 -0.52 1.51
CA ASN A 21 2.61 0.72 1.94
C ASN A 21 2.95 1.10 3.39
N LEU A 22 3.02 0.11 4.29
CA LEU A 22 3.36 0.32 5.70
C LEU A 22 4.81 0.83 5.86
N VAL A 23 5.76 0.28 5.10
CA VAL A 23 7.14 0.77 5.09
C VAL A 23 7.21 2.22 4.60
N ILE A 24 6.51 2.55 3.51
CA ILE A 24 6.46 3.92 2.96
C ILE A 24 5.85 4.89 4.00
N ALA A 25 4.78 4.48 4.68
CA ALA A 25 4.13 5.28 5.71
C ALA A 25 5.06 5.57 6.90
N ILE A 26 5.83 4.58 7.36
CA ILE A 26 6.82 4.76 8.44
C ILE A 26 7.92 5.72 8.02
N ILE A 27 8.44 5.59 6.78
CA ILE A 27 9.47 6.50 6.26
C ILE A 27 8.92 7.94 6.21
N CYS A 28 7.71 8.12 5.69
CA CYS A 28 7.04 9.43 5.68
C CYS A 28 6.86 10.00 7.09
N TRP A 29 6.46 9.17 8.06
CA TRP A 29 6.32 9.60 9.45
C TRP A 29 7.63 10.10 10.06
N ILE A 30 8.75 9.40 9.81
CA ILE A 30 10.08 9.82 10.28
C ILE A 30 10.50 11.15 9.65
N ILE A 31 10.25 11.33 8.35
CA ILE A 31 10.54 12.58 7.65
C ILE A 31 9.70 13.74 8.21
N VAL A 32 8.41 13.51 8.44
CA VAL A 32 7.50 14.50 9.03
C VAL A 32 7.96 14.92 10.42
N GLN A 33 8.36 13.98 11.29
CA GLN A 33 8.83 14.27 12.65
C GLN A 33 10.12 15.12 12.69
N GLN A 34 10.97 15.03 11.67
CA GLN A 34 12.22 15.80 11.63
C GLN A 34 12.05 17.26 11.20
N SER A 35 10.92 17.64 10.59
CA SER A 35 10.72 19.02 10.16
C SER A 35 9.69 19.74 11.03
N THR A 36 10.18 20.79 11.71
CA THR A 36 9.57 21.48 12.85
C THR A 36 8.52 22.51 12.45
N GLY A 37 7.58 22.18 11.57
CA GLY A 37 6.52 23.12 11.18
C GLY A 37 5.67 22.68 10.00
N TYR A 38 4.85 21.64 10.17
CA TYR A 38 3.97 21.16 9.11
C TYR A 38 2.49 21.45 9.38
N ASP A 39 1.92 22.27 8.49
CA ASP A 39 0.48 22.49 8.31
C ASP A 39 -0.19 21.30 7.60
N GLY A 40 -1.52 21.19 7.72
CA GLY A 40 -2.32 20.12 7.13
C GLY A 40 -2.14 19.92 5.61
N LEU A 41 -1.65 20.93 4.89
CA LEU A 41 -1.33 20.86 3.46
C LEU A 41 -0.14 19.91 3.19
N PHE A 42 0.86 19.86 4.09
CA PHE A 42 1.98 18.94 3.96
C PHE A 42 1.56 17.48 4.17
N TYR A 43 0.69 17.23 5.16
CA TYR A 43 0.08 15.91 5.37
C TYR A 43 -0.74 15.45 4.17
N PHE A 44 -1.48 16.36 3.53
CA PHE A 44 -2.25 16.06 2.32
C PHE A 44 -1.35 15.66 1.14
N ILE A 45 -0.21 16.35 0.95
CA ILE A 45 0.78 16.02 -0.09
C ILE A 45 1.38 14.62 0.18
N ILE A 46 1.77 14.34 1.42
CA ILE A 46 2.32 13.03 1.85
C ILE A 46 1.32 11.90 1.58
N LEU A 47 0.06 12.06 2.00
CA LEU A 47 -0.99 11.07 1.74
C LEU A 47 -1.25 10.83 0.25
N SER A 48 -1.25 11.91 -0.54
CA SER A 48 -1.41 11.83 -1.99
C SER A 48 -0.23 11.09 -2.64
N MET A 49 1.00 11.34 -2.17
CA MET A 49 2.20 10.65 -2.63
C MET A 49 2.18 9.16 -2.30
N ILE A 50 1.65 8.75 -1.15
CA ILE A 50 1.46 7.33 -0.80
C ILE A 50 0.49 6.65 -1.78
N GLY A 51 -0.63 7.30 -2.11
CA GLY A 51 -1.57 6.79 -3.09
C GLY A 51 -0.99 6.67 -4.50
N ILE A 52 -0.17 7.64 -4.92
CA ILE A 52 0.53 7.60 -6.22
C ILE A 52 1.60 6.50 -6.21
N ALA A 53 2.39 6.39 -5.14
CA ALA A 53 3.40 5.35 -5.00
C ALA A 53 2.77 3.96 -5.12
N GLN A 54 1.59 3.75 -4.52
CA GLN A 54 0.82 2.51 -4.68
C GLN A 54 0.58 2.16 -6.15
N LEU A 55 0.16 3.11 -6.98
CA LEU A 55 -0.07 2.86 -8.40
C LEU A 55 1.23 2.49 -9.13
N VAL A 56 2.34 3.15 -8.79
CA VAL A 56 3.64 2.96 -9.45
C VAL A 56 4.18 1.54 -9.28
N TYR A 57 3.96 0.86 -8.14
CA TYR A 57 4.42 -0.52 -7.97
C TYR A 57 3.30 -1.57 -8.19
N VAL A 58 2.03 -1.25 -7.92
CA VAL A 58 0.93 -2.21 -8.11
C VAL A 58 0.68 -2.46 -9.60
N ILE A 59 0.67 -1.44 -10.45
CA ILE A 59 0.41 -1.59 -11.89
C ILE A 59 1.44 -2.50 -12.57
N PRO A 60 2.77 -2.27 -12.47
CA PRO A 60 3.74 -3.16 -13.10
C PRO A 60 3.72 -4.57 -12.50
N ALA A 61 3.48 -4.72 -11.21
CA ALA A 61 3.33 -6.04 -10.60
C ALA A 61 2.09 -6.79 -11.13
N LEU A 62 0.96 -6.10 -11.36
CA LEU A 62 -0.21 -6.69 -12.03
C LEU A 62 0.09 -7.08 -13.47
N ILE A 63 0.87 -6.28 -14.22
CA ILE A 63 1.31 -6.61 -15.58
C ILE A 63 2.17 -7.88 -15.57
N VAL A 64 3.17 -7.95 -14.67
CA VAL A 64 4.05 -9.12 -14.53
C VAL A 64 3.25 -10.36 -14.14
N LEU A 65 2.30 -10.26 -13.21
CA LEU A 65 1.44 -11.39 -12.82
C LEU A 65 0.51 -11.85 -13.94
N ARG A 66 0.03 -10.91 -14.76
CA ARG A 66 -0.76 -11.22 -15.96
C ARG A 66 0.08 -11.98 -16.99
N LEU A 67 1.33 -11.58 -17.18
CA LEU A 67 2.28 -12.29 -18.06
C LEU A 67 2.61 -13.71 -17.55
N LEU A 68 2.65 -13.89 -16.23
CA LEU A 68 2.90 -15.19 -15.59
C LEU A 68 1.63 -16.08 -15.49
N GLY A 69 0.46 -15.59 -15.93
CA GLY A 69 -0.81 -16.34 -15.86
C GLY A 69 -1.31 -16.58 -14.44
N ARG A 70 -0.77 -15.90 -13.42
CA ARG A 70 -1.10 -16.12 -12.00
C ARG A 70 -2.26 -15.25 -11.54
N TRP A 71 -3.44 -15.53 -12.07
CA TRP A 71 -4.69 -14.78 -11.80
C TRP A 71 -5.07 -14.70 -10.32
N GLU A 72 -4.72 -15.72 -9.53
CA GLU A 72 -5.02 -15.74 -8.09
C GLU A 72 -4.23 -14.67 -7.32
N LEU A 73 -2.96 -14.45 -7.66
CA LEU A 73 -2.14 -13.40 -7.03
C LEU A 73 -2.60 -12.00 -7.42
N MET A 74 -3.06 -11.82 -8.67
CA MET A 74 -3.61 -10.53 -9.11
C MET A 74 -4.78 -10.10 -8.23
N LYS A 75 -5.72 -11.01 -7.96
CA LYS A 75 -6.86 -10.73 -7.08
C LYS A 75 -6.40 -10.32 -5.68
N GLY A 76 -5.38 -11.01 -5.15
CA GLY A 76 -4.73 -10.66 -3.89
C GLY A 76 -4.17 -9.24 -3.87
N MET A 77 -3.41 -8.87 -4.90
CA MET A 77 -2.82 -7.53 -5.01
C MET A 77 -3.87 -6.42 -5.15
N ILE A 78 -4.95 -6.67 -5.90
CA ILE A 78 -6.06 -5.71 -6.02
C ILE A 78 -6.73 -5.50 -4.66
N ILE A 79 -7.02 -6.58 -3.92
CA ILE A 79 -7.62 -6.49 -2.58
C ILE A 79 -6.67 -5.75 -1.62
N GLY A 80 -5.38 -6.08 -1.63
CA GLY A 80 -4.38 -5.39 -0.82
C GLY A 80 -4.32 -3.90 -1.13
N GLY A 81 -4.30 -3.53 -2.41
CA GLY A 81 -4.31 -2.14 -2.87
C GLY A 81 -5.62 -1.40 -2.53
N LEU A 82 -6.76 -2.09 -2.55
CA LEU A 82 -8.04 -1.52 -2.14
C LEU A 82 -8.06 -1.21 -0.64
N ILE A 83 -7.57 -2.14 0.19
CA ILE A 83 -7.50 -1.96 1.65
C ILE A 83 -6.60 -0.76 1.98
N THR A 84 -5.40 -0.70 1.40
CA THR A 84 -4.47 0.40 1.66
C THR A 84 -4.97 1.73 1.08
N GLY A 85 -5.67 1.70 -0.06
CA GLY A 85 -6.35 2.88 -0.60
C GLY A 85 -7.45 3.40 0.32
N LEU A 86 -8.27 2.51 0.89
CA LEU A 86 -9.31 2.87 1.86
C LEU A 86 -8.73 3.42 3.17
N LEU A 87 -7.64 2.82 3.67
CA LEU A 87 -6.93 3.32 4.85
C LEU A 87 -6.35 4.72 4.60
N ASN A 88 -5.77 4.94 3.41
CA ASN A 88 -5.26 6.25 3.02
C ASN A 88 -6.40 7.27 2.91
N LEU A 89 -7.53 6.90 2.30
CA LEU A 89 -8.70 7.78 2.19
C LEU A 89 -9.29 8.12 3.57
N GLY A 90 -9.42 7.13 4.45
CA GLY A 90 -9.88 7.33 5.83
C GLY A 90 -8.97 8.27 6.63
N ALA A 91 -7.65 8.13 6.48
CA ALA A 91 -6.69 9.05 7.09
C ALA A 91 -6.83 10.49 6.54
N CYS A 92 -7.11 10.66 5.25
CA CYS A 92 -7.37 11.98 4.65
C CYS A 92 -8.61 12.65 5.26
N PHE A 93 -9.72 11.91 5.42
CA PHE A 93 -10.94 12.42 6.04
C PHE A 93 -10.76 12.78 7.52
N LEU A 94 -10.05 11.94 8.28
CA LEU A 94 -9.78 12.21 9.70
C LEU A 94 -8.88 13.42 9.94
N MET A 95 -8.04 13.79 8.97
CA MET A 95 -7.17 14.98 9.07
C MET A 95 -7.90 16.30 8.75
N GLN A 96 -9.09 16.25 8.15
CA GLN A 96 -9.92 17.45 7.88
C GLN A 96 -10.97 17.73 8.97
N ALA A 97 -11.15 16.84 9.95
CA ALA A 97 -12.10 16.96 11.05
C ALA A 97 -11.43 17.50 12.33
#